data_AF-A0A9P5UG59-F1
#
_entry.id   AF-A0A9P5UG59-F1
#
_cell.length_a   1.000
_cell.length_b   1.000
_cell.length_c   1.000
_cell.angle_alpha   90.00
_cell.angle_beta   90.00
_cell.angle_gamma   90.00
#
_symmetry.space_group_name_H-M   'P 1'
#
loop_
_entity.id
_entity.type
_entity.pdbx_description
1 polymer ?
#
loop_
_entity_poly.entity_id
_entity_poly.type
_entity_poly.pdbx_seq_one_letter_code
_entity_poly.pdbx_strand_id
1 'polypeptide(L)'
;MVFVKQSSFQLTTLSIHQLSISDVNLVDILVHLPTLHNLTVNDNGISPECSPISSDFIESLHGYRTSSLRLQEAAIIPRLRSLRLLNVAATTFSDLLVVEMVQSRWIPTRLHDVGTSALEVDCLRVFTMTFPNRSEVEADGVYSSLAPIERDGMMIVVQMLG
;
A
#
# COMPACT_ATOMS: atom_id res chain seq x y z
N MET A 1 19.90 1.76 8.77
CA MET A 1 20.35 1.95 7.37
C MET A 1 21.25 3.19 7.23
N VAL A 2 22.58 3.04 7.33
CA VAL A 2 23.53 4.17 7.19
C VAL A 2 23.75 4.57 5.71
N PHE A 3 23.76 3.57 4.81
CA PHE A 3 24.03 3.76 3.38
C PHE A 3 23.00 4.65 2.66
N VAL A 4 21.70 4.42 2.90
CA VAL A 4 20.62 5.19 2.24
C VAL A 4 20.59 6.65 2.70
N LYS A 5 20.92 6.93 3.96
CA LYS A 5 20.94 8.30 4.48
C LYS A 5 22.13 9.12 3.99
N GLN A 6 23.25 8.47 3.66
CA GLN A 6 24.49 9.15 3.25
C GLN A 6 24.66 9.23 1.73
N SER A 7 23.99 8.34 0.99
CA SER A 7 23.94 8.39 -0.46
C SER A 7 22.88 9.41 -0.88
N SER A 8 23.19 10.34 -1.78
CA SER A 8 22.20 11.22 -2.42
C SER A 8 21.24 10.47 -3.37
N PHE A 9 21.27 9.15 -3.34
CA PHE A 9 20.47 8.27 -4.16
C PHE A 9 19.00 8.25 -3.70
N GLN A 10 18.10 8.59 -4.62
CA GLN A 10 16.67 8.55 -4.40
C GLN A 10 16.13 7.22 -4.93
N LEU A 11 15.83 6.29 -4.01
CA LEU A 11 15.19 5.04 -4.38
C LEU A 11 13.71 5.28 -4.68
N THR A 12 13.34 5.23 -5.96
CA THR A 12 11.97 5.46 -6.41
C THR A 12 11.16 4.18 -6.60
N THR A 13 11.81 3.03 -6.69
CA THR A 13 11.17 1.74 -6.92
C THR A 13 11.77 0.68 -6.01
N LEU A 14 10.91 -0.04 -5.30
CA LEU A 14 11.26 -1.16 -4.44
C LEU A 14 10.34 -2.33 -4.78
N SER A 15 10.94 -3.48 -5.03
CA SER A 15 10.21 -4.70 -5.32
C SER A 15 10.76 -5.83 -4.45
N ILE A 16 9.90 -6.40 -3.63
CA ILE A 16 10.22 -7.47 -2.69
C ILE A 16 9.48 -8.71 -3.18
N HIS A 17 10.24 -9.76 -3.47
CA HIS A 17 9.72 -11.02 -3.98
C HIS A 17 10.17 -12.16 -3.09
N GLN A 18 9.21 -12.97 -2.64
CA GLN A 18 9.49 -14.22 -1.91
C GLN A 18 10.38 -14.05 -0.68
N LEU A 19 10.32 -12.86 -0.05
CA LEU A 19 11.12 -12.54 1.13
C LEU A 19 10.23 -12.62 2.37
N SER A 20 10.53 -13.60 3.21
CA SER A 20 9.94 -13.73 4.55
C SER A 20 10.50 -12.63 5.47
N ILE A 21 9.93 -11.44 5.39
CA ILE A 21 10.21 -10.31 6.28
C ILE A 21 8.96 -10.03 7.11
N SER A 22 9.11 -9.70 8.40
CA SER A 22 7.96 -9.27 9.19
C SER A 22 7.45 -7.91 8.71
N ASP A 23 6.16 -7.65 8.92
CA ASP A 23 5.52 -6.36 8.69
C ASP A 23 6.26 -5.20 9.40
N VAL A 24 6.65 -5.37 10.67
CA VAL A 24 7.43 -4.39 11.45
C VAL A 24 8.70 -3.99 10.69
N ASN A 25 9.49 -4.98 10.26
CA ASN A 25 10.75 -4.72 9.58
C ASN A 25 10.54 -4.11 8.19
N LEU A 26 9.45 -4.49 7.50
CA LEU A 26 9.10 -3.87 6.23
C LEU A 26 8.71 -2.40 6.41
N VAL A 27 7.90 -2.07 7.40
CA VAL A 27 7.53 -0.69 7.73
C VAL A 27 8.77 0.13 8.09
N ASP A 28 9.68 -0.40 8.92
CA ASP A 28 10.94 0.26 9.28
C ASP A 28 11.80 0.60 8.05
N ILE A 29 11.84 -0.28 7.06
CA ILE A 29 12.52 -0.01 5.79
C ILE A 29 11.81 1.12 5.04
N LEU A 30 10.48 1.06 4.92
CA LEU A 30 9.69 2.02 4.15
C LEU A 30 9.76 3.44 4.72
N VAL A 31 9.77 3.59 6.05
CA VAL A 31 9.97 4.89 6.73
C VAL A 31 11.25 5.60 6.28
N HIS A 32 12.26 4.85 5.86
CA HIS A 32 13.54 5.39 5.37
C HIS A 32 13.57 5.68 3.87
N LEU A 33 12.46 5.48 3.16
CA LEU A 33 12.35 5.61 1.71
C LEU A 33 11.24 6.61 1.30
N PRO A 34 11.29 7.88 1.75
CA PRO A 34 10.20 8.83 1.49
C PRO A 34 10.04 9.21 0.00
N THR A 35 11.06 8.94 -0.83
CA THR A 35 11.06 9.19 -2.28
C THR A 35 10.50 8.03 -3.10
N LEU A 36 10.02 6.96 -2.45
CA LEU A 36 9.51 5.78 -3.12
C LEU A 36 8.20 6.09 -3.86
N HIS A 37 8.18 5.83 -5.17
CA HIS A 37 7.02 5.98 -6.03
C HIS A 37 6.32 4.66 -6.30
N ASN A 38 7.08 3.57 -6.40
CA ASN A 38 6.58 2.25 -6.77
C ASN A 38 6.99 1.23 -5.70
N LEU A 39 5.98 0.60 -5.08
CA LEU A 39 6.17 -0.51 -4.16
C LEU A 39 5.49 -1.75 -4.73
N THR A 40 6.25 -2.84 -4.83
CA THR A 40 5.72 -4.18 -5.12
C THR A 40 6.13 -5.12 -4.00
N VAL A 41 5.17 -5.81 -3.42
CA VAL A 41 5.39 -6.90 -2.46
C VAL A 41 4.71 -8.13 -3.04
N ASN A 42 5.45 -9.23 -3.17
CA ASN A 42 4.96 -10.45 -3.76
C ASN A 42 5.23 -11.64 -2.84
N ASP A 43 4.16 -12.21 -2.31
CA ASP A 43 4.17 -13.30 -1.33
C ASP A 43 4.19 -14.70 -1.96
N ASN A 44 4.50 -14.80 -3.24
CA ASN A 44 4.54 -16.09 -3.93
C ASN A 44 5.48 -17.09 -3.23
N GLY A 45 4.92 -18.19 -2.73
CA GLY A 45 5.67 -19.22 -2.02
C GLY A 45 6.02 -18.89 -0.56
N ILE A 46 5.47 -17.81 0.00
CA ILE A 46 5.56 -17.51 1.43
C ILE A 46 4.37 -18.17 2.15
N SER A 47 4.61 -18.75 3.33
CA SER A 47 3.53 -19.26 4.17
C SER A 47 2.67 -18.09 4.71
N PRO A 48 1.36 -18.28 4.92
CA PRO A 48 0.49 -17.22 5.45
C PRO A 48 1.00 -16.58 6.75
N GLU A 49 1.64 -17.37 7.63
CA GLU A 49 2.19 -16.91 8.91
C GLU A 49 3.46 -16.05 8.79
N CYS A 50 4.11 -16.09 7.62
CA CYS A 50 5.33 -15.33 7.33
C CYS A 50 5.09 -14.21 6.31
N SER A 51 3.83 -13.97 5.94
CA SER A 51 3.46 -12.91 5.01
C SER A 51 3.75 -11.53 5.63
N PRO A 52 4.49 -10.65 4.95
CA PRO A 52 4.64 -9.26 5.37
C PRO A 52 3.35 -8.43 5.21
N ILE A 53 2.35 -8.94 4.48
CA ILE A 53 1.11 -8.23 4.15
C ILE A 53 0.07 -8.53 5.25
N SER A 54 0.26 -7.92 6.41
CA SER A 54 -0.66 -7.98 7.55
C SER A 54 -1.66 -6.81 7.57
N SER A 55 -2.67 -6.89 8.45
CA SER A 55 -3.55 -5.75 8.75
C SER A 55 -2.74 -4.52 9.19
N ASP A 56 -1.78 -4.72 10.08
CA ASP A 56 -0.93 -3.67 10.63
C ASP A 56 -0.06 -3.01 9.54
N PHE A 57 0.45 -3.80 8.60
CA PHE A 57 1.13 -3.30 7.42
C PHE A 57 0.21 -2.43 6.54
N ILE A 58 -1.00 -2.92 6.22
CA ILE A 58 -1.97 -2.16 5.40
C ILE A 58 -2.35 -0.85 6.09
N GLU A 59 -2.63 -0.87 7.40
CA GLU A 59 -2.93 0.33 8.17
C GLU A 59 -1.76 1.31 8.22
N SER A 60 -0.51 0.83 8.32
CA SER A 60 0.68 1.69 8.31
C SER A 60 0.81 2.48 7.00
N LEU A 61 0.29 1.92 5.90
CA LEU A 61 0.25 2.56 4.60
C LEU A 61 -0.84 3.63 4.49
N HIS A 62 -1.71 3.85 5.46
CA HIS A 62 -2.75 4.88 5.36
C HIS A 62 -2.14 6.29 5.17
N GLY A 63 -2.81 7.17 4.42
CA GLY A 63 -2.28 8.50 4.08
C GLY A 63 -2.11 9.45 5.28
N TYR A 64 -2.87 9.25 6.36
CA TYR A 64 -2.98 10.20 7.48
C TYR A 64 -3.37 9.57 8.84
N ARG A 65 -3.46 8.23 8.96
CA ARG A 65 -3.93 7.54 10.18
C ARG A 65 -2.79 6.77 10.85
N THR A 66 -2.57 6.96 12.14
CA THR A 66 -1.60 6.14 12.90
C THR A 66 -1.99 4.66 12.91
N SER A 67 -1.01 3.78 13.13
CA SER A 67 -1.20 2.35 13.32
C SER A 67 -0.28 1.84 14.43
N SER A 68 -0.42 0.57 14.81
CA SER A 68 0.47 -0.12 15.75
C SER A 68 1.96 -0.02 15.34
N LEU A 69 2.23 -0.09 14.04
CA LEU A 69 3.58 0.00 13.44
C LEU A 69 4.00 1.44 13.12
N ARG A 70 3.07 2.40 13.20
CA ARG A 70 3.29 3.79 12.84
C ARG A 70 2.61 4.74 13.82
N LEU A 71 3.36 5.21 14.80
CA LEU A 71 2.88 6.14 15.81
C LEU A 71 2.79 7.61 15.33
N GLN A 72 3.30 7.92 14.14
CA GLN A 72 3.30 9.27 13.57
C GLN A 72 2.20 9.42 12.52
N GLU A 73 1.56 10.59 12.47
CA GLU A 73 0.49 10.88 11.50
C GLU A 73 1.02 11.02 10.06
N ALA A 74 2.31 11.36 9.89
CA ALA A 74 2.96 11.52 8.59
C ALA A 74 3.12 10.18 7.84
N ALA A 75 2.71 10.13 6.57
CA ALA A 75 2.72 8.90 5.76
C ALA A 75 4.13 8.32 5.56
N ILE A 76 4.29 6.99 5.69
CA ILE A 76 5.61 6.33 5.61
C ILE A 76 6.24 6.30 4.22
N ILE A 77 5.46 6.60 3.18
CA ILE A 77 5.91 6.75 1.79
C ILE A 77 5.02 7.79 1.12
N PRO A 78 5.28 9.09 1.38
CA PRO A 78 4.41 10.16 0.90
C PRO A 78 4.32 10.17 -0.63
N ARG A 79 5.39 9.80 -1.34
CA ARG A 79 5.45 9.88 -2.82
C ARG A 79 4.91 8.64 -3.55
N LEU A 80 4.27 7.71 -2.84
CA LEU A 80 3.80 6.46 -3.43
C LEU A 80 2.69 6.69 -4.47
N ARG A 81 2.93 6.27 -5.70
CA ARG A 81 1.99 6.34 -6.82
C ARG A 81 1.52 4.98 -7.32
N SER A 82 2.32 3.93 -7.10
CA SER A 82 1.98 2.57 -7.48
C SER A 82 2.22 1.61 -6.32
N LEU A 83 1.15 0.93 -5.90
CA LEU A 83 1.18 -0.13 -4.91
C LEU A 83 0.72 -1.44 -5.54
N ARG A 84 1.55 -2.47 -5.46
CA ARG A 84 1.23 -3.81 -5.97
C ARG A 84 1.48 -4.83 -4.88
N LEU A 85 0.41 -5.50 -4.45
CA LEU A 85 0.41 -6.56 -3.45
C LEU A 85 0.03 -7.86 -4.15
N LEU A 86 1.03 -8.65 -4.52
CA LEU A 86 0.87 -9.80 -5.40
C LEU A 86 0.93 -11.11 -4.62
N ASN A 87 0.17 -12.10 -5.08
CA ASN A 87 0.06 -13.44 -4.51
C ASN A 87 -0.07 -13.43 -2.97
N VAL A 88 -0.92 -12.56 -2.43
CA VAL A 88 -1.02 -12.31 -1.00
C VAL A 88 -1.37 -13.59 -0.25
N ALA A 89 -0.44 -14.09 0.56
CA ALA A 89 -0.61 -15.34 1.29
C ALA A 89 -1.51 -15.17 2.53
N ALA A 90 -1.60 -13.96 3.07
CA ALA A 90 -2.37 -13.66 4.26
C ALA A 90 -3.90 -13.75 4.04
N THR A 91 -4.57 -14.49 4.91
CA THR A 91 -6.02 -14.71 4.88
C THR A 91 -6.78 -13.90 5.93
N THR A 92 -6.07 -13.16 6.80
CA THR A 92 -6.64 -12.67 8.07
C THR A 92 -7.02 -11.20 8.11
N PHE A 93 -6.58 -10.37 7.16
CA PHE A 93 -6.94 -8.95 7.15
C PHE A 93 -8.26 -8.68 6.43
N SER A 94 -8.99 -7.69 6.92
CA SER A 94 -10.27 -7.23 6.37
C SER A 94 -10.06 -6.46 5.06
N ASP A 95 -10.85 -6.80 4.03
CA ASP A 95 -10.85 -6.07 2.75
C ASP A 95 -11.25 -4.60 2.91
N LEU A 96 -12.03 -4.26 3.95
CA LEU A 96 -12.37 -2.88 4.26
C LEU A 96 -11.14 -2.05 4.61
N LEU A 97 -10.15 -2.63 5.30
CA LEU A 97 -8.90 -1.92 5.61
C LEU A 97 -8.13 -1.55 4.35
N VAL A 98 -8.16 -2.43 3.35
CA VAL A 98 -7.54 -2.17 2.04
C VAL A 98 -8.26 -1.03 1.33
N VAL A 99 -9.59 -1.06 1.31
CA VAL A 99 -10.41 0.01 0.72
C VAL A 99 -10.12 1.35 1.39
N GLU A 100 -10.16 1.42 2.73
CA GLU A 100 -9.87 2.65 3.48
C GLU A 100 -8.46 3.18 3.17
N MET A 101 -7.46 2.30 3.14
CA MET A 101 -6.09 2.69 2.81
C MET A 101 -5.99 3.26 1.38
N VAL A 102 -6.60 2.60 0.39
CA VAL A 102 -6.61 3.08 -1.00
C VAL A 102 -7.31 4.44 -1.11
N GLN A 103 -8.49 4.58 -0.51
CA GLN A 103 -9.25 5.83 -0.49
C GLN A 103 -8.45 6.95 0.17
N SER A 104 -7.74 6.66 1.27
CA SER A 104 -6.95 7.65 2.01
C SER A 104 -5.80 8.25 1.19
N ARG A 105 -5.36 7.54 0.14
CA ARG A 105 -4.28 7.97 -0.77
C ARG A 105 -4.80 8.46 -2.11
N TRP A 106 -6.10 8.34 -2.38
CA TRP A 106 -6.69 8.93 -3.57
C TRP A 106 -7.02 10.40 -3.31
N ILE A 107 -6.22 11.28 -3.91
CA ILE A 107 -6.41 12.73 -3.83
C ILE A 107 -6.76 13.22 -5.24
N PRO A 108 -8.04 13.55 -5.52
CA PRO A 108 -8.44 14.09 -6.80
C PRO A 108 -7.63 15.34 -7.14
N THR A 109 -7.05 15.37 -8.33
CA THR A 109 -6.15 16.46 -8.79
C THR A 109 -6.83 17.84 -8.75
N ARG A 110 -8.17 17.89 -8.76
CA ARG A 110 -8.97 19.13 -8.68
C ARG A 110 -8.91 19.84 -7.32
N LEU A 111 -8.39 19.21 -6.27
CA LEU A 111 -8.20 19.83 -4.95
C LEU A 111 -6.85 20.54 -4.81
N HIS A 112 -5.92 20.35 -5.77
CA HIS A 112 -4.62 21.02 -5.74
C HIS A 112 -4.67 22.50 -6.17
N ASP A 113 -5.73 22.95 -6.85
CA ASP A 113 -5.85 24.32 -7.37
C ASP A 113 -6.29 25.35 -6.32
N VAL A 114 -6.76 24.91 -5.14
CA VAL A 114 -7.22 25.83 -4.08
C VAL A 114 -6.15 25.97 -3.01
N GLY A 115 -5.00 26.56 -3.35
CA GLY A 115 -4.09 27.26 -2.43
C GLY A 115 -3.60 26.56 -1.14
N THR A 116 -3.91 25.29 -0.92
CA THR A 116 -3.52 24.53 0.27
C THR A 116 -2.16 23.91 0.00
N SER A 117 -1.14 24.64 0.40
CA SER A 117 0.28 24.28 0.31
C SER A 117 0.70 23.03 1.12
N ALA A 118 -0.15 22.00 1.34
CA ALA A 118 0.09 21.05 2.44
C ALA A 118 -0.40 19.60 2.27
N LEU A 119 -0.62 19.09 1.05
CA LEU A 119 -0.76 17.64 0.89
C LEU A 119 0.65 17.04 0.73
N GLU A 120 1.20 16.58 1.86
CA GLU A 120 2.51 15.93 1.94
C GLU A 120 2.56 14.60 1.18
N VAL A 121 1.39 14.06 0.80
CA VAL A 121 1.22 12.74 0.17
C VAL A 121 0.79 12.91 -1.29
N ASP A 122 1.49 12.24 -2.21
CA ASP A 122 1.13 12.10 -3.61
C ASP A 122 -0.08 11.17 -3.77
N CYS A 123 -0.90 11.45 -4.79
CA CYS A 123 -2.05 10.63 -5.14
C CYS A 123 -1.63 9.24 -5.66
N LEU A 124 -2.16 8.18 -5.04
CA LEU A 124 -1.99 6.80 -5.50
C LEU A 124 -2.72 6.62 -6.83
N ARG A 125 -2.01 6.22 -7.88
CA ARG A 125 -2.55 6.07 -9.24
C ARG A 125 -2.77 4.64 -9.65
N VAL A 126 -2.00 3.72 -9.08
CA VAL A 126 -2.06 2.31 -9.40
C VAL A 126 -2.18 1.53 -8.11
N PHE A 127 -3.22 0.71 -8.02
CA PHE A 127 -3.38 -0.29 -6.98
C PHE A 127 -3.65 -1.65 -7.63
N THR A 128 -2.83 -2.64 -7.29
CA THR A 128 -3.03 -4.01 -7.70
C THR A 128 -2.95 -4.91 -6.49
N MET A 129 -3.94 -5.79 -6.34
CA MET A 129 -3.98 -6.79 -5.31
C MET A 129 -4.44 -8.12 -5.87
N THR A 130 -3.69 -9.20 -5.62
CA THR A 130 -4.06 -10.53 -6.13
C THR A 130 -4.00 -11.55 -5.01
N PHE A 131 -5.06 -12.35 -4.87
CA PHE A 131 -5.21 -13.37 -3.84
C PHE A 131 -5.25 -14.76 -4.49
N PRO A 132 -4.26 -15.62 -4.23
CA PRO A 132 -4.25 -16.97 -4.79
C PRO A 132 -5.25 -17.91 -4.10
N ASN A 133 -5.61 -17.64 -2.84
CA ASN A 133 -6.34 -18.56 -1.97
C ASN A 133 -7.62 -17.96 -1.35
N ARG A 134 -8.15 -16.86 -1.89
CA ARG A 134 -9.45 -16.28 -1.45
C ARG A 134 -10.49 -16.44 -2.55
N SER A 135 -11.72 -16.73 -2.16
CA SER A 135 -12.86 -16.83 -3.08
C SER A 135 -13.53 -15.48 -3.28
N GLU A 136 -14.05 -15.21 -4.49
CA GLU A 136 -14.81 -13.99 -4.79
C GLU A 136 -16.01 -13.78 -3.85
N VAL A 137 -16.62 -14.86 -3.35
CA VAL A 137 -17.78 -14.81 -2.44
C VAL A 137 -17.42 -14.16 -1.10
N GLU A 138 -16.18 -14.30 -0.63
CA GLU A 138 -15.73 -13.73 0.66
C GLU A 138 -15.52 -12.22 0.58
N ALA A 139 -15.25 -11.69 -0.62
CA ALA A 139 -14.97 -10.28 -0.88
C ALA A 139 -16.18 -9.52 -1.46
N ASP A 140 -17.36 -10.14 -1.49
CA ASP A 140 -18.52 -9.66 -2.25
C ASP A 140 -18.84 -8.18 -1.96
N GLY A 141 -18.82 -7.38 -3.02
CA GLY A 141 -19.18 -5.97 -3.01
C GLY A 141 -18.23 -5.00 -2.27
N VAL A 142 -17.25 -5.46 -1.50
CA VAL A 142 -16.40 -4.58 -0.67
C VAL A 142 -15.58 -3.63 -1.56
N TYR A 143 -14.93 -4.18 -2.59
CA TYR A 143 -14.12 -3.41 -3.53
C TYR A 143 -14.94 -2.56 -4.52
N SER A 144 -16.25 -2.79 -4.63
CA SER A 144 -17.14 -1.97 -5.47
C SER A 144 -17.20 -0.51 -5.02
N SER A 145 -16.89 -0.25 -3.75
CA SER A 145 -16.73 1.10 -3.20
C SER A 145 -15.59 1.90 -3.85
N LEU A 146 -14.65 1.24 -4.54
CA LEU A 146 -13.55 1.87 -5.28
C LEU A 146 -13.93 2.26 -6.72
N ALA A 147 -15.07 1.82 -7.24
CA ALA A 147 -15.50 2.11 -8.60
C ALA A 147 -15.60 3.62 -8.94
N PRO A 148 -16.00 4.54 -8.03
CA PRO A 148 -15.92 5.97 -8.30
C PRO A 148 -14.48 6.46 -8.52
N ILE A 149 -13.54 5.94 -7.74
CA ILE A 149 -12.12 6.33 -7.79
C ILE A 149 -11.45 5.81 -9.06
N GLU A 150 -11.80 4.59 -9.48
CA GLU A 150 -11.37 4.03 -10.75
C GLU A 150 -11.85 4.89 -11.94
N ARG A 151 -13.12 5.30 -11.93
CA ARG A 151 -13.70 6.20 -12.94
C ARG A 151 -13.01 7.57 -13.00
N ASP A 152 -12.46 8.02 -11.88
CA ASP A 152 -11.71 9.28 -11.79
C ASP A 152 -10.22 9.14 -12.19
N GLY A 153 -9.81 7.96 -12.67
CA GLY A 153 -8.52 7.73 -13.33
C GLY A 153 -7.49 6.94 -12.52
N MET A 154 -7.89 6.32 -11.40
CA MET A 154 -7.05 5.34 -10.71
C MET A 154 -7.12 3.98 -11.42
N MET A 155 -5.98 3.33 -11.65
CA MET A 155 -5.97 1.94 -12.12
C MET A 155 -6.06 1.01 -10.92
N ILE A 156 -7.19 0.29 -10.81
CA ILE A 156 -7.47 -0.63 -9.71
C ILE A 156 -7.64 -2.03 -10.29
N VAL A 157 -6.84 -2.98 -9.79
CA VAL A 157 -6.95 -4.38 -10.19
C VAL A 157 -6.97 -5.23 -8.92
N VAL A 158 -8.12 -5.79 -8.61
CA VAL A 158 -8.29 -6.75 -7.51
C VAL A 158 -8.69 -8.09 -8.13
N GLN A 159 -7.86 -9.11 -7.95
CA GLN A 159 -8.07 -10.44 -8.52
C GLN A 159 -8.09 -11.49 -7.43
N MET A 160 -9.18 -12.27 -7.40
CA MET A 160 -9.31 -13.47 -6.60
C MET A 160 -9.10 -14.66 -7.55
N LEU A 161 -8.20 -15.58 -7.21
CA LEU A 161 -7.83 -16.71 -8.09
C LEU A 161 -8.33 -18.07 -7.57
N GLY A 162 -9.11 -18.06 -6.48
CA GLY A 162 -9.61 -19.26 -5.78
C GLY A 162 -11.11 -19.48 -5.87
#